data_AF-A0A2D5TG32-F1
#
_entry.id   AF-A0A2D5TG32-F1
#
_cell.length_a   1.000
_cell.length_b   1.000
_cell.length_c   1.000
_cell.angle_alpha   90.00
_cell.angle_beta   90.00
_cell.angle_gamma   90.00
#
_symmetry.space_group_name_H-M   'P 1'
#
loop_
_entity.id
_entity.type
_entity.pdbx_description
1 polymer ?
#
loop_
_entity_poly.entity_id
_entity_poly.type
_entity_poly.pdbx_seq_one_letter_code
_entity_poly.pdbx_strand_id
1 'polypeptide(L)'
;MALTTELESVNQMLGHIGEAPVNSLADTAALPISASTALTVLREVSKEVQTEEWHFNTVTDYEPVKEDTGKLRLPDETLFVDSVDTDMDVVQRGYYLYNRKDRTDVFSETFKVDLTVQLTWDELPEVARRYVTLRASRIFQGRIVGSTELQSLIAVDEMQARARLLELDAQSSDRTIFDSEDVYRRIGVQRNLNIY
;
A
#
# COMPACT_ATOMS: atom_id res chain seq x y z
N MET A 1 -3.69 -19.55 13.01
CA MET A 1 -3.85 -19.64 11.55
C MET A 1 -2.55 -19.14 10.96
N ALA A 2 -1.81 -19.97 10.23
CA ALA A 2 -0.56 -19.54 9.61
C ALA A 2 -0.92 -18.66 8.40
N LEU A 3 -0.38 -17.45 8.35
CA LEU A 3 -0.52 -16.53 7.22
C LEU A 3 0.41 -16.99 6.09
N THR A 4 0.05 -16.72 4.83
CA THR A 4 0.86 -17.11 3.68
C THR A 4 2.23 -16.43 3.73
N THR A 5 3.30 -17.22 3.77
CA THR A 5 4.69 -16.72 3.83
C THR A 5 5.18 -16.23 2.47
N GLU A 6 6.22 -15.38 2.45
CA GLU A 6 6.82 -14.90 1.19
C GLU A 6 7.30 -16.07 0.32
N LEU A 7 7.85 -17.12 0.95
CA LEU A 7 8.28 -18.34 0.28
C LEU A 7 7.12 -19.10 -0.39
N GLU A 8 5.99 -19.23 0.29
CA GLU A 8 4.80 -19.88 -0.28
C GLU A 8 4.26 -19.12 -1.48
N SER A 9 4.24 -17.78 -1.42
CA SER A 9 3.85 -16.94 -2.56
C SER A 9 4.78 -17.08 -3.75
N VAL A 10 6.11 -17.09 -3.54
CA VAL A 10 7.09 -17.35 -4.61
C VAL A 10 6.90 -18.74 -5.20
N ASN A 11 6.68 -19.75 -4.37
CA ASN A 11 6.42 -21.11 -4.84
C ASN A 11 5.11 -21.22 -5.64
N GLN A 12 4.08 -20.45 -5.27
CA GLN A 12 2.85 -20.36 -6.07
C GLN A 12 3.13 -19.74 -7.45
N MET A 13 3.94 -18.69 -7.52
CA MET A 13 4.35 -18.06 -8.79
C MET A 13 5.12 -19.03 -9.70
N LEU A 14 6.05 -19.81 -9.14
CA LEU A 14 6.80 -20.84 -9.88
C LEU A 14 5.88 -21.97 -10.37
N GLY A 15 4.90 -22.36 -9.55
CA GLY A 15 3.89 -23.35 -9.92
C GLY A 15 3.07 -22.94 -11.16
N HIS A 16 2.76 -21.64 -11.31
CA HIS A 16 2.02 -21.15 -12.48
C HIS A 16 2.79 -21.29 -13.82
N ILE A 17 4.12 -21.37 -13.78
CA ILE A 17 4.95 -21.62 -14.97
C ILE A 17 5.43 -23.08 -15.07
N GLY A 18 5.03 -23.95 -14.14
CA GLY A 18 5.43 -25.35 -14.10
C GLY A 18 6.85 -25.59 -13.59
N GLU A 19 7.44 -24.65 -12.86
CA GLU A 19 8.74 -24.82 -12.24
C GLU A 19 8.66 -25.47 -10.85
N ALA A 20 9.76 -26.12 -10.45
CA ALA A 20 9.86 -26.77 -9.14
C ALA A 20 9.91 -25.73 -8.00
N PRO A 21 9.29 -26.03 -6.84
CA PRO A 21 9.32 -25.14 -5.69
C PRO A 21 10.72 -25.06 -5.07
N VAL A 22 11.01 -23.93 -4.44
CA VAL A 22 12.23 -23.68 -3.66
C VAL A 22 11.95 -23.83 -2.17
N ASN A 23 12.99 -24.15 -1.40
CA ASN A 23 12.90 -24.40 0.05
C ASN A 23 13.37 -23.23 0.92
N SER A 24 14.01 -22.22 0.33
CA SER A 24 14.52 -21.04 1.04
C SER A 24 14.70 -19.87 0.09
N LEU A 25 14.45 -18.65 0.59
CA LEU A 25 14.73 -17.38 -0.09
C LEU A 25 15.97 -16.66 0.47
N ALA A 26 16.68 -17.28 1.42
CA ALA A 26 17.77 -16.62 2.17
C ALA A 26 19.02 -16.35 1.32
N ASP A 27 19.28 -17.19 0.31
CA ASP A 27 20.44 -17.05 -0.57
C ASP A 27 19.98 -16.75 -1.99
N THR A 28 19.84 -15.45 -2.29
CA THR A 28 19.41 -14.98 -3.61
C THR A 28 20.39 -15.30 -4.73
N ALA A 29 21.65 -15.61 -4.41
CA ALA A 29 22.66 -16.00 -5.39
C ALA A 29 22.60 -17.49 -5.76
N ALA A 30 22.08 -18.33 -4.85
CA ALA A 30 21.85 -19.76 -5.08
C ALA A 30 20.46 -20.07 -5.69
N LEU A 31 19.58 -19.08 -5.77
CA LEU A 31 18.24 -19.25 -6.35
C LEU A 31 18.29 -19.42 -7.88
N PRO A 32 17.43 -20.29 -8.45
CA PRO A 32 17.18 -20.28 -9.90
C PRO A 32 16.79 -18.88 -10.38
N ILE A 33 17.18 -18.53 -11.61
CA ILE A 33 16.90 -17.21 -12.21
C ILE A 33 15.39 -16.91 -12.14
N SER A 34 14.54 -17.89 -12.42
CA SER A 34 13.08 -17.78 -12.32
C SER A 34 12.60 -17.45 -10.91
N ALA A 35 13.17 -18.07 -9.88
CA ALA A 35 12.83 -17.79 -8.48
C ALA A 35 13.31 -16.40 -8.03
N SER A 36 14.52 -16.00 -8.43
CA SER A 36 15.03 -14.65 -8.15
C SER A 36 14.20 -13.56 -8.83
N THR A 37 13.73 -13.82 -10.05
CA THR A 37 12.86 -12.94 -10.82
C THR A 37 11.48 -12.86 -10.18
N ALA A 38 10.91 -14.01 -9.78
CA ALA A 38 9.63 -14.06 -9.07
C ALA A 38 9.66 -13.26 -7.77
N LEU A 39 10.72 -13.40 -6.96
CA LEU A 39 10.90 -12.63 -5.72
C LEU A 39 10.98 -11.12 -5.98
N THR A 40 11.74 -10.72 -7.02
CA THR A 40 11.86 -9.31 -7.42
C THR A 40 10.51 -8.74 -7.84
N VAL A 41 9.78 -9.47 -8.70
CA VAL A 41 8.44 -9.08 -9.16
C VAL A 41 7.47 -9.00 -7.97
N LEU A 42 7.52 -9.94 -7.03
CA LEU A 42 6.65 -9.96 -5.86
C LEU A 42 6.85 -8.70 -5.01
N ARG A 43 8.10 -8.30 -4.76
CA ARG A 43 8.43 -7.10 -3.98
C ARG A 43 8.09 -5.81 -4.71
N GLU A 44 8.33 -5.76 -6.03
CA GLU A 44 7.91 -4.63 -6.89
C GLU A 44 6.39 -4.42 -6.79
N VAL A 45 5.61 -5.49 -6.99
CA VAL A 45 4.15 -5.45 -6.96
C VAL A 45 3.62 -5.17 -5.56
N SER A 46 4.24 -5.71 -4.51
CA SER A 46 3.90 -5.38 -3.12
C SER A 46 4.02 -3.89 -2.87
N LYS A 47 5.13 -3.28 -3.31
CA LYS A 47 5.34 -1.83 -3.16
C LYS A 47 4.34 -1.02 -3.99
N GLU A 48 4.06 -1.43 -5.22
CA GLU A 48 3.07 -0.78 -6.08
C GLU A 48 1.67 -0.81 -5.45
N VAL A 49 1.22 -1.97 -4.95
CA VAL A 49 -0.09 -2.12 -4.31
C VAL A 49 -0.19 -1.28 -3.03
N GLN A 50 0.85 -1.27 -2.20
CA GLN A 50 0.86 -0.47 -0.96
C GLN A 50 0.89 1.04 -1.24
N THR A 51 1.33 1.47 -2.43
CA THR A 51 1.26 2.87 -2.86
C THR A 51 -0.18 3.31 -3.16
N GLU A 52 -1.13 2.38 -3.34
CA GLU A 52 -2.55 2.69 -3.56
C GLU A 52 -3.29 3.13 -2.27
N GLU A 53 -2.60 3.24 -1.13
CA GLU A 53 -3.12 3.72 0.17
C GLU A 53 -4.32 2.91 0.69
N TRP A 54 -4.03 1.93 1.55
CA TRP A 54 -5.03 1.06 2.17
C TRP A 54 -5.15 1.34 3.66
N HIS A 55 -6.31 1.04 4.23
CA HIS A 55 -6.54 1.25 5.66
C HIS A 55 -5.49 0.56 6.56
N PHE A 56 -4.94 -0.58 6.14
CA PHE A 56 -3.94 -1.31 6.91
C PHE A 56 -2.54 -0.68 6.88
N ASN A 57 -2.22 0.18 5.89
CA ASN A 57 -0.89 0.78 5.75
C ASN A 57 -0.89 2.31 5.81
N THR A 58 -2.03 2.92 6.11
CA THR A 58 -2.16 4.34 6.47
C THR A 58 -2.05 4.51 7.98
N VAL A 59 -1.17 5.40 8.41
CA VAL A 59 -0.99 5.83 9.81
C VAL A 59 -1.40 7.29 9.89
N THR A 60 -2.51 7.56 10.56
CA THR A 60 -3.00 8.92 10.78
C THR A 60 -2.35 9.56 12.00
N ASP A 61 -2.28 10.90 12.03
CA ASP A 61 -1.82 11.67 13.19
C ASP A 61 -0.38 11.35 13.67
N TYR A 62 0.51 10.97 12.74
CA TYR A 62 1.90 10.67 13.08
C TYR A 62 2.69 11.96 13.33
N GLU A 63 3.50 11.98 14.40
CA GLU A 63 4.37 13.10 14.75
C GLU A 63 5.82 12.81 14.30
N PRO A 64 6.35 13.50 13.26
CA PRO A 64 7.71 13.29 12.78
C PRO A 64 8.76 13.70 13.82
N VAL A 65 9.88 12.98 13.84
CA VAL A 65 10.99 13.29 14.75
C VAL A 65 11.73 14.52 14.24
N LYS A 66 11.83 15.54 15.10
CA LYS A 66 12.60 16.76 14.82
C LYS A 66 14.06 16.56 15.18
N GLU A 67 14.94 16.83 14.21
CA GLU A 67 16.39 16.84 14.44
C GLU A 67 16.89 18.22 14.90
N ASP A 68 18.12 18.27 15.46
CA ASP A 68 18.77 19.52 15.88
C ASP A 68 18.97 20.52 14.73
N THR A 69 18.95 20.04 13.49
CA THR A 69 18.99 20.87 12.27
C THR A 69 17.66 21.57 11.99
N GLY A 70 16.61 21.27 12.75
CA GLY A 70 15.25 21.77 12.57
C GLY A 70 14.48 21.07 11.45
N LYS A 71 15.06 20.01 10.85
CA LYS A 71 14.38 19.16 9.85
C LYS A 71 13.53 18.11 10.53
N LEU A 72 12.41 17.78 9.90
CA LEU A 72 11.55 16.68 10.33
C LEU A 72 11.88 15.44 9.53
N ARG A 73 12.37 14.40 10.22
CA ARG A 73 12.73 13.11 9.62
C ARG A 73 11.52 12.17 9.63
N LEU A 74 11.29 11.56 8.48
CA LEU A 74 10.28 10.52 8.28
C LEU A 74 10.90 9.13 8.48
N PRO A 75 10.09 8.12 8.89
CA PRO A 75 10.52 6.73 8.87
C PRO A 75 11.04 6.30 7.49
N ASP A 76 12.05 5.44 7.46
CA ASP A 76 12.67 4.99 6.20
C ASP A 76 11.68 4.17 5.33
N GLU A 77 10.60 3.66 5.94
CA GLU A 77 9.53 2.89 5.30
C GLU A 77 8.39 3.76 4.73
N THR A 78 8.52 5.08 4.80
CA THR A 78 7.47 6.00 4.31
C THR A 78 7.39 5.99 2.78
N LEU A 79 6.20 5.69 2.24
CA LEU A 79 5.87 5.71 0.81
C LEU A 79 5.28 7.06 0.39
N PHE A 80 4.36 7.59 1.18
CA PHE A 80 3.67 8.83 0.92
C PHE A 80 3.41 9.57 2.23
N VAL A 81 3.37 10.90 2.16
CA VAL A 81 3.04 11.77 3.29
C VAL A 81 2.05 12.81 2.83
N ASP A 82 1.01 13.00 3.63
CA ASP A 82 0.09 14.11 3.51
C ASP A 82 0.03 14.91 4.82
N SER A 83 -0.30 16.18 4.70
CA SER A 83 -0.55 17.05 5.85
C SER A 83 -2.00 16.94 6.30
N VAL A 84 -2.20 16.74 7.60
CA VAL A 84 -3.54 16.78 8.22
C VAL A 84 -4.14 18.19 8.13
N ASP A 85 -3.29 19.23 8.22
CA ASP A 85 -3.71 20.62 8.14
C ASP A 85 -3.78 21.09 6.68
N THR A 86 -4.94 21.59 6.26
CA THR A 86 -5.19 22.15 4.93
C THR A 86 -4.35 23.41 4.65
N ASP A 87 -3.88 24.10 5.70
CA ASP A 87 -3.06 25.30 5.54
C ASP A 87 -1.58 25.02 5.25
N MET A 88 -1.11 23.81 5.50
CA MET A 88 0.25 23.36 5.21
C MET A 88 0.24 22.48 3.94
N ASP A 89 1.19 22.69 3.04
CA ASP A 89 1.42 21.80 1.87
C ASP A 89 2.81 21.22 2.04
N VAL A 90 2.87 20.02 2.61
CA VAL A 90 4.12 19.32 2.89
C VAL A 90 4.30 18.17 1.90
N VAL A 91 5.53 18.00 1.43
CA VAL A 91 5.90 16.87 0.58
C VAL A 91 7.18 16.24 1.09
N GLN A 92 7.31 14.95 0.89
CA GLN A 92 8.55 14.23 1.15
C GLN A 92 9.63 14.59 0.12
N ARG A 93 10.83 14.90 0.59
CA ARG A 93 12.06 15.00 -0.23
C ARG A 93 13.17 14.18 0.43
N GLY A 94 13.43 12.99 -0.11
CA GLY A 94 14.30 12.02 0.53
C GLY A 94 13.66 11.51 1.82
N TYR A 95 14.37 11.59 2.94
CA TYR A 95 13.87 11.19 4.26
C TYR A 95 13.31 12.35 5.10
N TYR A 96 13.16 13.53 4.49
CA TYR A 96 12.74 14.74 5.20
C TYR A 96 11.48 15.34 4.59
N LEU A 97 10.71 16.02 5.44
CA LEU A 97 9.59 16.84 5.01
C LEU A 97 10.08 18.17 4.43
N TYR A 98 9.36 18.65 3.43
CA TYR A 98 9.59 19.92 2.78
C TYR A 98 8.26 20.66 2.61
N ASN A 99 8.17 21.88 3.15
CA ASN A 99 7.00 22.72 2.97
C ASN A 99 7.07 23.47 1.63
N ARG A 100 6.07 23.25 0.76
CA ARG A 100 6.01 23.87 -0.57
C ARG A 100 5.51 25.31 -0.54
N LYS A 101 4.65 25.66 0.42
CA LYS A 101 4.08 27.01 0.59
C LYS A 101 5.17 27.99 0.98
N ASP A 102 5.95 27.65 2.01
CA ASP A 102 7.02 28.50 2.55
C ASP A 102 8.40 28.22 1.94
N ARG A 103 8.51 27.17 1.12
CA ARG A 103 9.76 26.73 0.45
C ARG A 103 10.92 26.50 1.43
N THR A 104 10.61 25.97 2.60
CA THR A 104 11.56 25.69 3.68
C THR A 104 11.58 24.21 4.03
N ASP A 105 12.74 23.74 4.46
CA ASP A 105 13.01 22.42 5.02
C ASP A 105 13.19 22.46 6.55
N VAL A 106 13.11 23.65 7.16
CA VAL A 106 13.25 23.87 8.59
C VAL A 106 11.90 24.22 9.20
N PHE A 107 11.52 23.48 10.23
CA PHE A 107 10.26 23.66 10.95
C PHE A 107 10.51 24.12 12.39
N SER A 108 9.84 25.20 12.79
CA SER A 108 9.88 25.72 14.16
C SER A 108 9.13 24.82 15.14
N GLU A 109 8.03 24.20 14.70
CA GLU A 109 7.16 23.34 15.50
C GLU A 109 6.97 21.98 14.82
N THR A 110 6.70 20.95 15.61
CA THR A 110 6.28 19.63 15.12
C THR A 110 4.80 19.67 14.83
N PHE A 111 4.39 19.14 13.67
CA PHE A 111 3.00 19.01 13.28
C PHE A 111 2.71 17.56 12.93
N LYS A 112 1.43 17.20 13.00
CA LYS A 112 0.95 15.86 12.67
C LYS A 112 0.80 15.70 11.17
N VAL A 113 1.19 14.54 10.67
CA VAL A 113 1.09 14.15 9.27
C VAL A 113 0.45 12.79 9.16
N ASP A 114 -0.24 12.57 8.05
CA ASP A 114 -0.72 11.25 7.69
C ASP A 114 0.35 10.59 6.82
N LEU A 115 0.77 9.38 7.22
CA LEU A 115 1.81 8.62 6.55
C LEU A 115 1.22 7.36 5.93
N THR A 116 1.64 7.06 4.71
CA THR A 116 1.48 5.73 4.12
C THR A 116 2.82 5.01 4.24
N VAL A 117 2.84 3.89 4.96
CA VAL A 117 4.06 3.11 5.23
C VAL A 117 4.12 1.84 4.37
N GLN A 118 5.34 1.41 4.06
CA GLN A 118 5.62 0.14 3.43
C GLN A 118 5.74 -0.94 4.52
N LEU A 119 4.70 -1.75 4.65
CA LEU A 119 4.70 -2.91 5.55
C LEU A 119 5.51 -4.06 4.96
N THR A 120 6.12 -4.81 5.87
CA THR A 120 6.79 -6.07 5.56
C THR A 120 5.76 -7.15 5.19
N TRP A 121 6.20 -8.20 4.48
CA TRP A 121 5.30 -9.27 4.01
C TRP A 121 4.52 -9.92 5.16
N ASP A 122 5.15 -10.07 6.33
CA ASP A 122 4.58 -10.72 7.50
C ASP A 122 3.54 -9.87 8.24
N GLU A 123 3.50 -8.57 7.98
CA GLU A 123 2.53 -7.63 8.57
C GLU A 123 1.30 -7.41 7.66
N LEU A 124 1.38 -7.82 6.40
CA LEU A 124 0.26 -7.69 5.47
C LEU A 124 -0.90 -8.62 5.83
N PRO A 125 -2.16 -8.18 5.66
CA PRO A 125 -3.31 -9.06 5.82
C PRO A 125 -3.34 -10.13 4.72
N GLU A 126 -3.89 -11.30 5.01
CA GLU A 126 -3.93 -12.45 4.10
C GLU A 126 -4.57 -12.12 2.74
N VAL A 127 -5.61 -11.27 2.76
CA VAL A 127 -6.31 -10.84 1.54
C VAL A 127 -5.38 -10.00 0.64
N ALA A 128 -4.55 -9.13 1.23
CA ALA A 128 -3.57 -8.34 0.49
C ALA A 128 -2.45 -9.24 -0.06
N ARG A 129 -1.94 -10.19 0.74
CA ARG A 129 -0.95 -11.18 0.27
C ARG A 129 -1.44 -11.95 -0.93
N ARG A 130 -2.70 -12.39 -0.91
CA ARG A 130 -3.32 -13.12 -2.02
C ARG A 130 -3.41 -12.26 -3.29
N TYR A 131 -3.85 -11.01 -3.17
CA TYR A 131 -3.92 -10.09 -4.31
C TYR A 131 -2.54 -9.80 -4.90
N VAL A 132 -1.56 -9.45 -4.06
CA VAL A 132 -0.18 -9.19 -4.48
C VAL A 132 0.42 -10.41 -5.17
N THR A 133 0.22 -11.61 -4.62
CA THR A 133 0.74 -12.87 -5.21
C THR A 133 0.14 -13.13 -6.61
N LEU A 134 -1.17 -12.92 -6.80
CA LEU A 134 -1.82 -13.13 -8.10
C LEU A 134 -1.40 -12.09 -9.14
N ARG A 135 -1.36 -10.80 -8.76
CA ARG A 135 -0.88 -9.72 -9.63
C ARG A 135 0.59 -9.93 -10.01
N ALA A 136 1.43 -10.32 -9.05
CA ALA A 136 2.82 -10.69 -9.29
C ALA A 136 2.94 -11.90 -10.21
N SER A 137 2.10 -12.92 -10.03
CA SER A 137 2.07 -14.11 -10.90
C SER A 137 1.74 -13.75 -12.35
N ARG A 138 0.78 -12.84 -12.59
CA ARG A 138 0.44 -12.36 -13.94
C ARG A 138 1.61 -11.66 -14.60
N ILE A 139 2.27 -10.74 -13.89
CA ILE A 139 3.41 -9.98 -14.40
C ILE A 139 4.61 -10.91 -14.64
N PHE A 140 4.90 -11.80 -13.70
CA PHE A 140 5.99 -12.77 -13.78
C PHE A 140 5.81 -13.71 -14.98
N GLN A 141 4.61 -14.28 -15.14
CA GLN A 141 4.30 -15.13 -16.28
C GLN A 141 4.47 -14.36 -17.61
N GLY A 142 4.09 -13.08 -17.65
CA GLY A 142 4.31 -12.22 -18.81
C GLY A 142 5.78 -11.95 -19.12
N ARG A 143 6.63 -11.84 -18.09
CA ARG A 143 8.08 -11.60 -18.24
C ARG A 143 8.84 -12.85 -18.69
N ILE A 144 8.42 -14.05 -18.25
CA ILE A 144 9.14 -15.31 -18.52
C ILE A 144 8.55 -16.08 -19.71
N VAL A 145 7.24 -16.31 -19.73
CA VAL A 145 6.57 -17.20 -20.69
C VAL A 145 5.91 -16.40 -21.83
N GLY A 146 5.24 -15.29 -21.49
CA GLY A 146 4.58 -14.42 -22.46
C GLY A 146 3.30 -15.00 -23.10
N SER A 147 2.66 -16.02 -22.51
CA SER A 147 1.40 -16.57 -23.01
C SER A 147 0.19 -15.77 -22.51
N THR A 148 -0.59 -15.23 -23.45
CA THR A 148 -1.79 -14.43 -23.19
C THR A 148 -2.91 -15.24 -22.52
N GLU A 149 -3.01 -16.54 -22.82
CA GLU A 149 -4.06 -17.42 -22.28
C GLU A 149 -3.89 -17.60 -20.77
N LEU A 150 -2.68 -17.90 -20.32
CA LEU A 150 -2.36 -18.01 -18.90
C LEU A 150 -2.52 -16.66 -18.17
N GLN A 151 -2.15 -15.54 -18.82
CA GLN A 151 -2.42 -14.21 -18.26
C GLN A 151 -3.91 -13.96 -18.07
N SER A 152 -4.73 -14.36 -19.05
CA SER A 152 -6.18 -14.15 -19.00
C SER A 152 -6.84 -14.93 -17.86
N LEU A 153 -6.37 -16.14 -17.58
CA LEU A 153 -6.84 -16.96 -16.47
C LEU A 153 -6.49 -16.31 -15.12
N ILE A 154 -5.23 -15.92 -14.93
CA ILE A 154 -4.77 -15.28 -13.69
C ILE A 154 -5.46 -13.93 -13.49
N ALA A 155 -5.76 -13.19 -14.57
CA ALA A 155 -6.44 -11.90 -14.49
C ALA A 155 -7.85 -12.02 -13.88
N VAL A 156 -8.59 -13.10 -14.15
CA VAL A 156 -9.91 -13.32 -13.54
C VAL A 156 -9.78 -13.52 -12.03
N ASP A 157 -8.82 -14.33 -11.60
CA ASP A 157 -8.55 -14.56 -10.18
C ASP A 157 -8.02 -13.29 -9.49
N GLU A 158 -7.16 -12.51 -10.16
CA GLU A 158 -6.67 -11.21 -9.70
C GLU A 158 -7.82 -10.23 -9.48
N MET A 159 -8.77 -10.13 -10.41
CA MET A 159 -9.95 -9.27 -10.26
C MET A 159 -10.80 -9.65 -9.05
N GLN A 160 -11.02 -10.95 -8.82
CA GLN A 160 -11.75 -11.42 -7.63
C GLN A 160 -10.99 -11.16 -6.33
N ALA A 161 -9.66 -11.30 -6.34
CA ALA A 161 -8.83 -11.00 -5.18
C ALA A 161 -8.83 -9.49 -4.88
N ARG A 162 -8.76 -8.64 -5.91
CA ARG A 162 -8.89 -7.19 -5.77
C ARG A 162 -10.24 -6.78 -5.20
N ALA A 163 -11.32 -7.37 -5.70
CA ALA A 163 -12.67 -7.10 -5.19
C ALA A 163 -12.78 -7.42 -3.69
N ARG A 164 -12.20 -8.55 -3.25
CA ARG A 164 -12.14 -8.92 -1.82
C ARG A 164 -11.28 -7.98 -0.99
N LEU A 165 -10.17 -7.49 -1.53
CA LEU A 165 -9.32 -6.51 -0.85
C LEU A 165 -10.07 -5.19 -0.65
N LEU A 166 -10.79 -4.73 -1.68
CA LEU A 166 -11.65 -3.54 -1.59
C LEU A 166 -12.80 -3.73 -0.60
N GLU A 167 -13.42 -4.90 -0.55
CA GLU A 167 -14.46 -5.22 0.42
C GLU A 167 -13.93 -5.18 1.85
N LEU A 168 -12.75 -5.75 2.10
CA LEU A 168 -12.09 -5.70 3.40
C LEU A 168 -11.73 -4.27 3.80
N ASP A 169 -11.19 -3.49 2.87
CA ASP A 169 -10.85 -2.09 3.10
C ASP A 169 -12.11 -1.26 3.43
N ALA A 170 -13.19 -1.44 2.65
CA ALA A 170 -14.46 -0.78 2.90
C ALA A 170 -15.07 -1.17 4.26
N GLN A 171 -14.97 -2.45 4.65
CA GLN A 171 -15.45 -2.93 5.95
C GLN A 171 -14.59 -2.41 7.10
N SER A 172 -13.27 -2.34 6.92
CA SER A 172 -12.33 -1.96 7.98
C SER A 172 -12.23 -0.45 8.15
N SER A 173 -12.47 0.32 7.08
CA SER A 173 -12.20 1.75 7.11
C SER A 173 -13.33 2.56 7.74
N ASP A 174 -14.45 1.95 8.14
CA ASP A 174 -15.63 2.60 8.75
C ASP A 174 -16.05 3.92 8.05
N ARG A 175 -15.73 4.04 6.74
CA ARG A 175 -15.95 5.24 5.94
C ARG A 175 -17.44 5.43 5.75
N THR A 176 -18.03 6.29 6.56
CA THR A 176 -19.44 6.62 6.46
C THR A 176 -19.60 7.96 5.74
N ILE A 177 -20.52 8.02 4.77
CA ILE A 177 -20.84 9.27 4.05
C ILE A 177 -21.33 10.40 4.96
N PHE A 178 -21.67 10.09 6.22
CA PHE A 178 -22.17 11.03 7.22
C PHE A 178 -21.06 11.70 8.04
N ASP A 179 -19.81 11.24 7.93
CA ASP A 179 -18.65 11.84 8.62
C ASP A 179 -17.96 12.95 7.80
N SER A 180 -18.41 13.17 6.56
CA SER A 180 -17.95 14.28 5.73
C SER A 180 -18.80 15.52 5.98
N GLU A 181 -18.18 16.60 6.49
CA GLU A 181 -18.80 17.91 6.72
C GLU A 181 -19.50 18.45 5.45
N ASP A 182 -18.95 18.20 4.27
CA ASP A 182 -19.52 18.61 2.98
C ASP A 182 -20.79 17.84 2.61
N VAL A 183 -20.84 16.55 2.96
CA VAL A 183 -22.03 15.71 2.77
C VAL A 183 -23.10 16.07 3.80
N TYR A 184 -22.69 16.33 5.06
CA TYR A 184 -23.58 16.83 6.11
C TYR A 184 -24.25 18.16 5.71
N ARG A 185 -23.50 19.11 5.13
CA ARG A 185 -24.06 20.38 4.64
C ARG A 185 -24.99 20.24 3.44
N ARG A 186 -24.78 19.25 2.56
CA ARG A 186 -25.66 19.00 1.41
C ARG A 186 -26.92 18.20 1.77
N ILE A 187 -26.84 17.28 2.72
CA ILE A 187 -27.99 16.48 3.21
C ILE A 187 -28.79 17.26 4.27
N GLY A 188 -28.17 18.24 4.93
CA GLY A 188 -28.81 19.27 5.75
C GLY A 188 -29.70 20.20 4.94
N VAL A 189 -30.79 19.64 4.41
CA VAL A 189 -31.92 20.35 3.81
C VAL A 189 -32.26 21.54 4.71
N GLN A 190 -32.40 22.71 4.09
CA GLN A 190 -33.08 23.90 4.59
C GLN A 190 -34.49 23.55 5.11
N ARG A 191 -34.57 22.88 6.25
CA ARG A 191 -35.81 22.72 7.00
C ARG A 191 -36.07 24.07 7.64
N ASN A 192 -36.86 24.89 6.96
CA ASN A 192 -37.68 25.90 7.62
C ASN A 192 -38.49 25.18 8.71
N LEU A 193 -37.98 25.16 9.93
CA LEU A 193 -38.76 24.87 11.13
C LEU A 193 -39.62 26.10 11.40
N ASN A 194 -40.68 26.26 10.61
CA ASN A 194 -41.81 27.07 11.00
C ASN A 194 -43.07 26.22 10.94
N ILE A 195 -43.29 25.49 12.03
CA ILE A 195 -44.60 24.98 12.39
C ILE A 195 -45.02 25.72 13.66
N TYR A 196 -46.02 26.57 13.47
CA TYR A 196 -46.68 27.52 14.40
C TYR A 196 -46.06 28.92 14.50
#